data_AF-A0A2D4SH65-F1
#
_entry.id   AF-A0A2D4SH65-F1
#
_cell.length_a   1.000
_cell.length_b   1.000
_cell.length_c   1.000
_cell.angle_alpha   90.00
_cell.angle_beta   90.00
_cell.angle_gamma   90.00
#
_symmetry.space_group_name_H-M   'P 1'
#
loop_
_entity.id
_entity.type
_entity.pdbx_description
1 polymer ?
#
loop_
_entity_poly.entity_id
_entity_poly.type
_entity_poly.pdbx_seq_one_letter_code
_entity_poly.pdbx_strand_id
1 'polypeptide(L)'
;MRRFLIIATLVLYSLMLVACNSASNKLSKNIGPTKQDCKELAQGAGALLIEADKLWDELRNIPENSSERHEPASKIKWLTDIAANYSVYYETFCK
;
A
#
# COMPACT_ATOMS: atom_id res chain seq x y z
N MET A 1 39.11 -32.58 6.59
CA MET A 1 37.84 -32.25 5.87
C MET A 1 36.96 -31.25 6.62
N ARG A 2 36.61 -31.49 7.90
CA ARG A 2 35.73 -30.59 8.69
C ARG A 2 36.21 -29.13 8.82
N ARG A 3 37.53 -28.90 8.98
CA ARG A 3 38.11 -27.54 9.08
C ARG A 3 38.04 -26.76 7.76
N PHE A 4 38.18 -27.44 6.62
CA PHE A 4 38.06 -26.82 5.29
C PHE A 4 36.61 -26.41 4.99
N LEU A 5 35.62 -27.18 5.44
CA LEU A 5 34.20 -26.85 5.31
C LEU A 5 33.82 -25.60 6.12
N ILE A 6 34.39 -25.41 7.32
CA ILE A 6 34.16 -24.24 8.16
C ILE A 6 34.76 -22.97 7.53
N ILE A 7 35.97 -23.06 6.96
CA ILE A 7 36.60 -21.92 6.29
C ILE A 7 35.83 -21.55 5.02
N ALA A 8 35.42 -22.53 4.23
CA ALA A 8 34.63 -22.29 3.01
C ALA A 8 33.27 -21.62 3.31
N THR A 9 32.61 -22.02 4.39
CA THR A 9 31.33 -21.40 4.81
C THR A 9 31.50 -19.98 5.32
N LEU A 10 32.56 -19.69 6.08
CA LEU A 10 32.86 -18.33 6.54
C LEU A 10 33.20 -17.38 5.39
N VAL A 11 33.94 -17.86 4.39
CA VAL A 11 34.28 -17.07 3.18
C VAL A 11 33.04 -16.81 2.33
N LEU A 12 32.15 -17.80 2.16
CA LEU A 12 30.88 -17.57 1.47
C LEU A 12 30.02 -16.52 2.18
N TYR A 13 29.98 -16.56 3.52
CA TYR A 13 29.18 -15.64 4.31
C TYR A 13 29.69 -14.19 4.22
N SER A 14 31.02 -13.99 4.21
CA SER A 14 31.61 -12.66 4.04
C SER A 14 31.40 -12.09 2.63
N LEU A 15 31.40 -12.92 1.60
CA LEU A 15 31.07 -12.51 0.23
C LEU A 15 29.61 -12.03 0.08
N MET A 16 28.66 -12.68 0.77
CA MET A 16 27.24 -12.26 0.74
C MET A 16 27.01 -10.91 1.40
N LEU A 17 27.78 -10.55 2.43
CA LEU A 17 27.64 -9.26 3.13
C LEU A 17 28.10 -8.06 2.29
N VAL A 18 29.04 -8.25 1.36
CA VAL A 18 29.52 -7.18 0.47
C VAL A 18 28.48 -6.82 -0.61
N ALA A 19 27.65 -7.77 -1.03
CA ALA A 19 26.59 -7.53 -2.02
C ALA A 19 25.42 -6.68 -1.48
N CYS A 20 25.24 -6.59 -0.16
CA CYS A 20 24.15 -5.83 0.46
C CYS A 20 24.43 -4.31 0.60
N ASN A 21 25.65 -3.84 0.36
CA ASN A 21 26.01 -2.42 0.55
C ASN A 21 26.00 -1.59 -0.75
N SER A 22 25.12 -1.92 -1.70
CA SER A 22 24.85 -0.99 -2.80
C SER A 22 23.93 0.13 -2.31
N ALA A 23 24.53 1.22 -1.82
CA ALA A 23 23.82 2.47 -1.63
C ALA A 23 23.19 2.89 -2.97
N SER A 24 21.87 2.74 -3.09
CA SER A 24 21.11 3.12 -4.28
C SER A 24 20.98 4.64 -4.33
N ASN A 25 22.01 5.32 -4.82
CA ASN A 25 22.00 6.77 -5.06
C ASN A 25 21.43 7.15 -6.44
N LYS A 26 20.61 6.29 -7.05
CA LYS A 26 19.90 6.63 -8.28
C LYS A 26 18.50 7.11 -7.92
N LEU A 27 18.38 8.41 -7.62
CA LEU A 27 17.11 9.08 -7.82
C LEU A 27 16.73 8.87 -9.29
N SER A 28 15.71 8.04 -9.52
CA SER A 28 15.23 7.66 -10.85
C SER A 28 15.00 8.91 -11.70
N LYS A 29 15.41 8.88 -12.97
CA LYS A 29 15.19 9.96 -13.94
C LYS A 29 13.69 10.22 -14.21
N ASN A 30 12.83 9.28 -13.81
CA ASN A 30 11.38 9.40 -13.85
C ASN A 30 10.88 9.59 -12.42
N ILE A 31 10.84 10.84 -11.97
CA ILE A 31 10.22 11.22 -10.70
C ILE A 31 8.74 11.44 -11.00
N GLY A 32 7.90 10.50 -10.58
CA GLY A 32 6.45 10.56 -10.79
C GLY A 32 5.83 9.17 -11.05
N PRO A 33 4.51 9.04 -10.91
CA PRO A 33 3.82 7.79 -11.17
C PRO A 33 3.89 7.41 -12.65
N THR A 34 4.03 6.12 -12.90
CA THR A 34 3.86 5.55 -14.23
C THR A 34 2.38 5.51 -14.61
N LYS A 35 2.09 5.27 -15.90
CA LYS A 35 0.71 5.02 -16.36
C LYS A 35 0.05 3.84 -15.62
N GLN A 36 0.84 2.84 -15.25
CA GLN A 36 0.34 1.69 -14.50
C GLN A 36 -0.01 2.09 -13.06
N ASP A 37 0.84 2.84 -12.39
CA ASP A 37 0.57 3.37 -11.04
C ASP A 37 -0.74 4.18 -11.04
N CYS A 38 -0.92 5.05 -12.03
CA CYS A 38 -2.15 5.83 -12.19
C CYS A 38 -3.40 4.95 -12.38
N LYS A 39 -3.30 3.89 -13.19
CA LYS A 39 -4.41 2.94 -13.40
C LYS A 39 -4.75 2.21 -12.10
N GLU A 40 -3.75 1.72 -11.39
CA GLU A 40 -3.92 1.00 -10.12
C GLU A 40 -4.53 1.92 -9.05
N LEU A 41 -4.12 3.18 -9.01
CA LEU A 41 -4.64 4.16 -8.06
C LEU A 41 -6.13 4.47 -8.31
N ALA A 42 -6.53 4.63 -9.57
CA ALA A 42 -7.94 4.80 -9.94
C ALA A 42 -8.78 3.54 -9.62
N GLN A 43 -8.26 2.35 -9.90
CA GLN A 43 -8.91 1.09 -9.55
C GLN A 43 -9.03 0.91 -8.03
N GLY A 44 -7.98 1.25 -7.27
CA GLY A 44 -7.96 1.22 -5.82
C GLY A 44 -9.01 2.15 -5.21
N ALA A 45 -9.12 3.39 -5.71
CA ALA A 45 -10.17 4.32 -5.29
C ALA A 45 -11.57 3.73 -5.54
N GLY A 46 -11.82 3.15 -6.71
CA GLY A 46 -13.09 2.48 -7.01
C GLY A 46 -13.38 1.31 -6.08
N ALA A 47 -12.40 0.45 -5.79
CA ALA A 47 -12.56 -0.69 -4.90
C ALA A 47 -12.89 -0.26 -3.45
N LEU A 48 -12.23 0.79 -2.95
CA LEU A 48 -12.51 1.36 -1.63
C LEU A 48 -13.96 1.90 -1.54
N LEU A 49 -14.43 2.58 -2.59
CA LEU A 49 -15.80 3.09 -2.64
C LEU A 49 -16.84 1.98 -2.73
N ILE A 50 -16.57 0.90 -3.47
CA ILE A 50 -17.45 -0.29 -3.49
C ILE A 50 -17.58 -0.89 -2.10
N GLU A 51 -16.48 -0.99 -1.35
CA GLU A 51 -16.52 -1.53 0.02
C GLU A 51 -17.25 -0.57 0.98
N ALA A 52 -17.04 0.73 0.84
CA ALA A 52 -17.75 1.74 1.61
C ALA A 52 -19.28 1.68 1.36
N ASP A 53 -19.70 1.43 0.12
CA ASP A 53 -21.11 1.30 -0.25
C ASP A 53 -21.77 0.07 0.40
N LYS A 54 -21.09 -1.07 0.45
CA LYS A 54 -21.59 -2.25 1.20
C LYS A 54 -21.79 -1.96 2.68
N LEU A 55 -20.80 -1.33 3.32
CA LEU A 55 -20.90 -0.95 4.73
C LEU A 55 -22.01 0.10 4.94
N TRP A 56 -22.23 0.98 3.97
CA TRP A 56 -23.32 1.93 3.99
C TRP A 56 -24.68 1.23 3.97
N ASP A 57 -24.84 0.20 3.14
CA ASP A 57 -26.03 -0.65 3.12
C ASP A 57 -26.28 -1.34 4.46
N GLU A 58 -25.23 -1.85 5.11
CA GLU A 58 -25.31 -2.43 6.46
C GLU A 58 -25.72 -1.39 7.51
N LEU A 59 -25.10 -0.20 7.47
CA LEU A 59 -25.37 0.90 8.40
C LEU A 59 -26.84 1.35 8.34
N ARG A 60 -27.48 1.32 7.16
CA ARG A 60 -28.90 1.70 6.99
C ARG A 60 -29.86 0.78 7.76
N ASN A 61 -29.44 -0.44 8.07
CA ASN A 61 -30.27 -1.39 8.82
C ASN A 61 -30.15 -1.21 10.35
N ILE A 62 -29.23 -0.35 10.82
CA ILE A 62 -29.02 -0.08 12.24
C ILE A 62 -29.83 1.15 12.67
N PRO A 63 -30.63 1.09 13.76
CA PRO A 63 -31.38 2.24 14.27
C PRO A 63 -30.50 3.47 14.51
N GLU A 64 -30.96 4.65 14.11
CA GLU A 64 -30.17 5.89 14.09
C GLU A 64 -29.60 6.32 15.44
N ASN A 65 -30.28 5.98 16.53
CA ASN A 65 -29.85 6.23 17.89
C ASN A 65 -28.99 5.11 18.51
N SER A 66 -28.69 4.04 17.76
CA SER A 66 -27.86 2.93 18.24
C SER A 66 -26.38 3.32 18.22
N SER A 67 -25.68 3.05 19.33
CA SER A 67 -24.23 3.18 19.41
C SER A 67 -23.49 2.24 18.45
N GLU A 68 -24.15 1.17 17.98
CA GLU A 68 -23.59 0.22 17.01
C GLU A 68 -23.31 0.86 15.64
N ARG A 69 -23.89 2.04 15.35
CA ARG A 69 -23.61 2.80 14.12
C ARG A 69 -22.21 3.38 14.06
N HIS A 70 -21.56 3.58 15.21
CA HIS A 70 -20.28 4.29 15.26
C HIS A 70 -19.17 3.56 14.50
N GLU A 71 -19.07 2.25 14.64
CA GLU A 71 -18.00 1.49 14.00
C GLU A 71 -18.15 1.43 12.47
N PRO A 72 -19.31 1.04 11.90
CA PRO A 72 -19.49 1.02 10.45
C PRO A 72 -19.35 2.43 9.85
N ALA A 73 -19.92 3.46 10.49
CA ALA A 73 -19.77 4.85 10.02
C ALA A 73 -18.30 5.30 9.99
N SER A 74 -17.50 4.92 10.99
CA SER A 74 -16.08 5.24 11.03
C SER A 74 -15.29 4.51 9.93
N LYS A 75 -15.63 3.25 9.64
CA LYS A 75 -15.02 2.48 8.54
C LYS A 75 -15.37 3.06 7.18
N ILE A 76 -16.64 3.42 6.95
CA ILE A 76 -17.10 4.09 5.72
C ILE A 76 -16.30 5.37 5.52
N LYS A 77 -16.22 6.23 6.54
CA LYS A 77 -15.45 7.46 6.49
C LYS A 77 -13.99 7.20 6.11
N TRP A 78 -13.35 6.24 6.76
CA TRP A 78 -11.96 5.90 6.50
C TRP A 78 -11.73 5.45 5.05
N LEU A 79 -12.58 4.57 4.51
CA LEU A 79 -12.51 4.12 3.13
C LEU A 79 -12.70 5.28 2.14
N THR A 80 -13.72 6.13 2.37
CA THR A 80 -13.99 7.28 1.51
C THR A 80 -12.89 8.33 1.57
N ASP A 81 -12.26 8.53 2.73
CA ASP A 81 -11.14 9.46 2.89
C ASP A 81 -9.91 9.00 2.09
N ILE A 82 -9.59 7.70 2.13
CA ILE A 82 -8.47 7.16 1.34
C ILE A 82 -8.79 7.24 -0.15
N ALA A 83 -10.01 6.89 -0.56
CA ALA A 83 -10.43 7.01 -1.94
C ALA A 83 -10.32 8.46 -2.45
N ALA A 84 -10.74 9.43 -1.64
CA ALA A 84 -10.61 10.85 -1.96
C ALA A 84 -9.13 11.28 -2.08
N ASN A 85 -8.26 10.83 -1.18
CA ASN A 85 -6.83 11.11 -1.27
C ASN A 85 -6.21 10.51 -2.54
N TYR A 86 -6.63 9.31 -2.95
CA TYR A 86 -6.22 8.73 -4.22
C TYR A 86 -6.72 9.57 -5.39
N SER A 87 -7.97 10.03 -5.37
CA SER A 87 -8.46 10.94 -6.41
C SER A 87 -7.61 12.21 -6.53
N VAL A 88 -7.26 12.86 -5.41
CA VAL A 88 -6.39 14.05 -5.41
C VAL A 88 -5.01 13.75 -6.01
N TYR A 89 -4.40 12.62 -5.63
CA TYR A 89 -3.10 12.22 -6.19
C TYR A 89 -3.20 11.96 -7.71
N TYR A 90 -4.25 11.25 -8.15
CA TYR A 90 -4.50 11.00 -9.56
C TYR A 90 -4.66 12.33 -10.34
N GLU A 91 -5.45 13.26 -9.82
CA GLU A 91 -5.64 14.56 -10.48
C GLU A 91 -4.34 15.38 -10.55
N THR A 92 -3.48 15.26 -9.55
CA THR A 92 -2.22 16.01 -9.49
C THR A 92 -1.16 15.45 -10.45
N PHE A 93 -1.10 14.12 -10.61
CA PHE A 93 0.05 13.47 -11.28
C PHE A 93 -0.30 12.62 -12.51
N CYS A 94 -1.56 12.27 -12.72
CA CYS A 94 -1.98 11.28 -13.73
C CYS A 94 -2.89 11.83 -14.82
N LYS A 95 -3.39 13.06 -14.66
CA LYS A 95 -4.33 13.73 -15.57
C LYS A 95 -3.60 14.48 -16.68
#